data_AF-A0A1G2CX49-F1
#
_entry.id   AF-A0A1G2CX49-F1
#
_cell.length_a   1.000
_cell.length_b   1.000
_cell.length_c   1.000
_cell.angle_alpha   90.00
_cell.angle_beta   90.00
_cell.angle_gamma   90.00
#
_symmetry.space_group_name_H-M   'P 1'
#
loop_
_entity.id
_entity.type
_entity.pdbx_description
1 polymer ?
#
loop_
_entity_poly.entity_id
_entity_poly.type
_entity_poly.pdbx_seq_one_letter_code
_entity_poly.pdbx_strand_id
1 'polypeptide(L)' 'MNIEQQNDEIIRQLITLNANIKKQTTVTHIAGTGIIYGIGFFVGSAIIATIALGILGPLIGKISWIGENFSKGSLILQSK' A
#
# COMPACT_ATOMS: atom_id res chain seq x y z
N MET A 1 -1.92 -9.51 -50.83
CA MET A 1 -2.94 -9.19 -49.82
C MET A 1 -3.50 -7.83 -50.18
N ASN A 2 -4.81 -7.71 -50.43
CA ASN A 2 -5.44 -6.44 -50.81
C ASN A 2 -5.49 -5.51 -49.57
N ILE A 3 -5.41 -4.19 -49.77
CA ILE A 3 -5.47 -3.19 -48.69
C ILE A 3 -6.78 -3.29 -47.91
N GLU A 4 -7.89 -3.61 -48.58
CA GLU A 4 -9.18 -3.86 -47.91
C GLU A 4 -9.13 -5.05 -46.95
N GLN A 5 -8.45 -6.14 -47.34
CA GLN A 5 -8.30 -7.33 -46.49
C GLN A 5 -7.45 -7.03 -45.25
N GLN A 6 -6.43 -6.17 -45.37
CA GLN A 6 -5.64 -5.69 -44.23
C GLN A 6 -6.48 -4.85 -43.26
N ASN A 7 -7.30 -3.93 -43.78
CA ASN A 7 -8.15 -3.09 -42.94
C ASN A 7 -9.18 -3.91 -42.17
N ASP A 8 -9.81 -4.90 -42.82
CA ASP A 8 -10.78 -5.78 -42.17
C ASP A 8 -10.14 -6.61 -41.04
N GLU A 9 -8.90 -7.06 -41.24
CA GLU A 9 -8.16 -7.82 -40.24
C GLU A 9 -7.74 -6.94 -39.05
N ILE A 10 -7.29 -5.71 -39.30
CA ILE A 10 -6.99 -4.73 -38.25
C ILE A 10 -8.24 -4.42 -37.42
N ILE A 11 -9.39 -4.19 -38.07
CA ILE A 11 -10.66 -3.92 -37.38
C ILE A 11 -11.06 -5.12 -36.49
N ARG A 12 -10.93 -6.36 -36.99
CA ARG A 12 -11.19 -7.56 -36.19
C ARG A 12 -10.28 -7.67 -34.98
N GLN A 13 -9.00 -7.37 -35.14
CA GLN A 13 -8.03 -7.38 -34.03
C GLN A 13 -8.39 -6.32 -32.98
N LEU A 14 -8.77 -5.11 -33.40
CA LEU A 14 -9.20 -4.05 -32.50
C LEU A 14 -10.48 -4.41 -31.73
N ILE A 15 -11.48 -5.00 -32.38
CA ILE A 15 -12.71 -5.47 -31.73
C ILE A 15 -12.39 -6.54 -30.68
N THR A 16 -11.52 -7.49 -31.02
CA THR A 16 -11.10 -8.57 -30.11
C THR A 16 -10.34 -8.02 -28.90
N LEU A 17 -9.41 -7.08 -29.14
CA LEU A 17 -8.67 -6.41 -28.09
C LEU A 17 -9.60 -5.64 -27.15
N ASN A 18 -10.54 -4.88 -27.69
CA ASN A 18 -11.51 -4.12 -26.90
C ASN A 18 -12.41 -5.03 -26.06
N ALA A 19 -12.85 -6.17 -26.61
CA ALA A 19 -13.63 -7.17 -25.86
C ALA A 19 -12.83 -7.80 -24.72
N ASN A 20 -11.54 -8.07 -24.94
CA ASN A 20 -10.65 -8.62 -23.91
C ASN A 20 -10.33 -7.60 -22.81
N ILE A 21 -10.06 -6.34 -23.17
CA ILE A 21 -9.89 -5.25 -22.22
C ILE A 21 -11.16 -5.09 -21.38
N LYS A 22 -12.34 -5.05 -22.01
CA LYS A 22 -13.62 -4.94 -21.29
C LYS A 22 -13.84 -6.09 -20.30
N LYS A 23 -13.40 -7.32 -20.63
CA LYS A 23 -13.44 -8.46 -19.69
C LYS A 23 -12.42 -8.33 -18.55
N GLN A 24 -11.21 -7.83 -18.81
CA GLN A 24 -10.19 -7.65 -17.77
C GLN A 24 -10.48 -6.46 -16.86
N THR A 25 -11.00 -5.36 -17.42
CA THR A 25 -11.46 -4.16 -16.70
C THR A 25 -12.87 -4.37 -16.13
N THR A 26 -13.15 -5.57 -15.60
CA THR A 26 -14.38 -5.76 -14.83
C THR A 26 -14.18 -5.08 -13.48
N VAL A 27 -15.17 -4.31 -13.01
CA VAL A 27 -15.15 -3.63 -11.70
C VAL A 27 -14.73 -4.59 -10.57
N THR A 28 -15.14 -5.85 -10.66
CA THR A 28 -14.76 -6.93 -9.73
C THR A 28 -13.26 -7.23 -9.70
N HIS A 29 -12.58 -7.17 -10.84
CA HIS A 29 -11.13 -7.39 -10.91
C HIS A 29 -10.36 -6.20 -10.32
N ILE A 30 -10.79 -4.98 -10.63
CA ILE A 30 -10.21 -3.76 -10.03
C ILE A 30 -10.43 -3.74 -8.52
N ALA A 31 -11.64 -4.06 -8.07
CA ALA A 31 -11.98 -4.15 -6.64
C ALA A 31 -11.19 -5.26 -5.93
N GLY A 32 -11.09 -6.45 -6.53
CA GLY A 32 -10.32 -7.57 -5.96
C GLY A 32 -8.83 -7.24 -5.83
N THR A 33 -8.24 -6.68 -6.88
CA THR A 33 -6.84 -6.21 -6.85
C THR A 33 -6.67 -5.12 -5.80
N GLY A 34 -7.59 -4.15 -5.73
CA GLY A 34 -7.57 -3.10 -4.71
C GLY A 34 -7.64 -3.63 -3.28
N ILE A 35 -8.47 -4.65 -3.00
CA ILE A 35 -8.57 -5.28 -1.68
C ILE A 35 -7.29 -6.02 -1.32
N ILE A 36 -6.75 -6.84 -2.23
CA ILE A 36 -5.52 -7.61 -1.99
C ILE A 36 -4.34 -6.67 -1.72
N TYR A 37 -4.16 -5.65 -2.56
CA TYR A 37 -3.10 -4.66 -2.36
C TYR A 37 -3.34 -3.79 -1.12
N GLY A 38 -4.58 -3.43 -0.81
CA GLY A 38 -4.92 -2.68 0.40
C GLY A 38 -4.58 -3.44 1.69
N ILE A 39 -4.92 -4.73 1.75
CA ILE A 39 -4.59 -5.60 2.88
C ILE A 39 -3.06 -5.77 2.98
N GLY A 40 -2.39 -6.06 1.86
CA GLY A 40 -0.94 -6.19 1.82
C GLY A 40 -0.21 -4.92 2.26
N PHE A 41 -0.73 -3.75 1.85
CA PHE A 41 -0.21 -2.46 2.27
C PHE A 41 -0.36 -2.28 3.79
N PHE A 42 -1.55 -2.52 4.34
CA PHE A 42 -1.79 -2.34 5.77
C PHE A 42 -0.89 -3.24 6.64
N VAL A 43 -0.81 -4.52 6.29
CA VAL A 43 0.04 -5.49 7.01
C VAL A 43 1.52 -5.15 6.85
N GLY A 44 1.96 -4.83 5.63
CA GLY A 44 3.33 -4.42 5.36
C GLY A 44 3.73 -3.15 6.13
N SER A 45 2.85 -2.14 6.16
CA SER A 45 3.06 -0.91 6.91
C SER A 45 3.15 -1.16 8.42
N ALA A 46 2.32 -2.03 8.97
CA ALA A 46 2.38 -2.39 10.39
C ALA A 46 3.71 -3.06 10.77
N ILE A 47 4.20 -3.97 9.91
CA ILE A 47 5.50 -4.63 10.11
C ILE A 47 6.63 -3.59 10.06
N ILE A 48 6.66 -2.74 9.03
CA ILE A 48 7.68 -1.70 8.87
C ILE A 48 7.65 -0.72 10.06
N ALA A 49 6.47 -0.28 10.49
CA ALA A 49 6.32 0.59 11.64
C ALA A 49 6.82 -0.07 12.93
N THR A 50 6.54 -1.35 13.14
CA THR A 50 7.02 -2.10 14.31
C THR A 50 8.54 -2.21 14.32
N ILE A 51 9.15 -2.50 13.18
CA ILE A 51 10.61 -2.56 13.04
C ILE A 51 11.22 -1.17 13.26
N ALA A 52 10.63 -0.13 12.66
CA ALA A 52 11.08 1.24 12.82
C ALA A 52 11.00 1.66 14.29
N LEU A 53 9.91 1.36 15.00
CA LEU A 53 9.78 1.64 16.43
C LEU A 53 10.74 0.79 17.27
N GLY A 54 11.04 -0.45 16.89
CA GLY A 54 12.02 -1.28 17.56
C GLY A 54 13.46 -0.74 17.45
N ILE A 55 13.82 -0.18 16.29
CA ILE A 55 15.15 0.39 16.03
C ILE A 55 15.26 1.84 16.54
N LEU A 56 14.24 2.65 16.27
CA LEU A 56 14.20 4.06 16.65
C LEU A 56 13.80 4.25 18.11
N GLY A 57 13.08 3.32 18.74
CA GLY A 57 12.68 3.39 20.15
C GLY A 57 13.86 3.58 21.10
N PRO A 58 14.94 2.78 20.99
CA PRO A 58 16.17 2.98 21.77
C PRO A 58 16.87 4.32 21.50
N LEU A 59 16.78 4.85 20.27
CA LEU A 59 17.35 6.15 19.91
C LEU A 59 16.53 7.30 20.51
N ILE A 60 15.21 7.22 20.41
CA ILE A 60 14.26 8.14 21.00
C ILE A 60 14.40 8.12 22.54
N GLY A 61 14.52 6.94 23.15
CA GLY A 61 14.73 6.80 24.60
C GLY A 61 16.04 7.40 25.12
N LYS A 62 17.04 7.63 24.25
CA LYS A 62 18.30 8.31 24.60
C LYS A 62 18.20 9.84 24.53
N ILE A 63 17.10 10.39 24.02
CA ILE A 63 16.90 11.84 23.96
C ILE A 63 16.69 12.35 25.40
N SER A 64 17.60 13.21 25.87
CA SER A 64 17.60 13.73 27.25
C SER A 64 16.27 14.38 27.65
N TRP A 65 15.61 15.08 26.72
CA TRP A 65 14.28 15.66 26.93
C TRP A 65 13.21 14.61 27.26
N ILE A 66 13.27 13.42 26.67
CA ILE A 66 12.30 12.34 26.94
C ILE A 66 12.54 11.75 28.32
N GLY A 67 13.81 11.50 28.68
CA GLY A 67 14.18 11.02 30.01
C GLY A 67 13.81 11.99 31.13
N GLU A 68 14.05 13.30 30.94
CA GLU A 68 13.69 14.33 31.93
C GLU A 68 12.18 14.41 32.16
N ASN A 69 11.37 14.38 31.09
CA ASN A 69 9.91 14.43 31.23
C ASN A 69 9.33 13.15 31.82
N PHE A 70 9.89 11.99 31.48
CA PHE A 70 9.53 10.72 32.14
C PHE A 70 9.82 10.76 33.65
N SER A 71 11.01 11.25 34.04
CA SER A 71 11.41 11.37 35.44
C SER A 71 10.51 12.35 36.21
N LYS A 72 10.20 13.51 35.62
CA LYS A 72 9.24 14.47 36.18
C LYS A 72 7.85 13.84 36.36
N GLY A 73 7.37 13.09 35.37
CA GLY A 73 6.10 12.38 35.44
C GLY A 73 6.06 11.28 36.51
N SER A 74 7.15 10.51 36.66
CA SER A 74 7.22 9.46 37.67
C SER A 74 7.26 10.02 39.10
N LEU A 75 7.90 11.17 39.30
CA LEU A 75 7.92 11.84 40.60
C LEU A 75 6.53 12.32 41.01
N ILE A 76 5.72 12.81 40.05
CA ILE A 76 4.33 13.22 40.31
C ILE A 76 3.45 12.02 40.68
N LEU A 77 3.68 10.86 40.06
CA LEU A 77 2.96 9.61 40.37
C LEU A 77 3.35 9.01 41.73
N GLN A 78 4.58 9.24 42.20
CA GLN A 78 5.07 8.75 43.50
C GLN A 78 4.78 9.69 44.67
N SER A 79 4.52 10.98 44.41
CA SER A 79 4.18 11.96 45.46
C SER A 79 2.70 11.96 45.84
N LYS A 80 1.94 10.95 45.40
CA LYS A 80 0.51 10.77 45.66
C LYS A 80 0.26 9.45 46.37
#